data_AF-A0A370NPE4-F1
#
_entry.id   AF-A0A370NPE4-F1
#
_cell.length_a   1.000
_cell.length_b   1.000
_cell.length_c   1.000
_cell.angle_alpha   90.00
_cell.angle_beta   90.00
_cell.angle_gamma   90.00
#
_symmetry.space_group_name_H-M   'P 1'
#
loop_
_entity.id
_entity.type
_entity.pdbx_description
1 polymer ?
#
loop_
_entity_poly.entity_id
_entity_poly.type
_entity_poly.pdbx_seq_one_letter_code
_entity_poly.pdbx_strand_id
1 'polypeptide(L)' 'MYMVYWSEADGTGLSPHAQSFPSDAMGEALRFTEALRQRQHAGEPVSFVTLCSENPNAVGRAGAADPPPDYEWKKRRP' A
#
# COMPACT_ATOMS: atom_id res chain seq x y z
N MET A 1 -6.12 10.35 4.06
CA MET A 1 -5.21 9.77 5.05
C MET A 1 -4.61 8.54 4.41
N TYR A 2 -3.31 8.35 4.58
CA TYR A 2 -2.64 7.11 4.19
C TYR A 2 -2.34 6.29 5.42
N MET A 3 -2.51 4.99 5.32
CA MET A 3 -2.18 4.05 6.39
C MET A 3 -1.13 3.08 5.89
N VAL A 4 -0.13 2.83 6.72
CA VAL A 4 0.87 1.79 6.52
C VAL A 4 0.69 0.75 7.62
N TYR A 5 0.53 -0.49 7.21
CA TYR A 5 0.40 -1.66 8.09
C TYR A 5 1.57 -2.59 7.85
N TRP A 6 2.12 -3.18 8.90
CA TRP A 6 3.16 -4.21 8.82
C TRP A 6 3.12 -5.08 10.06
N SER A 7 3.87 -6.18 10.04
CA SER A 7 4.07 -7.02 11.20
C SER A 7 5.55 -7.21 11.46
N GLU A 8 5.96 -7.23 12.73
CA GLU A 8 7.31 -7.56 13.14
C GLU A 8 7.30 -8.85 13.97
N ALA A 9 8.19 -9.79 13.65
CA ALA A 9 8.38 -10.96 14.49
C ALA A 9 9.28 -10.60 15.68
N ASP A 10 8.82 -10.91 16.88
CA ASP A 10 9.56 -10.79 18.13
C ASP A 10 9.78 -12.17 18.76
N GLY A 11 10.42 -12.21 19.94
CA GLY A 11 10.69 -13.47 20.65
C GLY A 11 9.43 -14.24 21.10
N THR A 12 8.23 -13.67 20.96
CA THR A 12 6.95 -14.23 21.40
C THR A 12 5.96 -14.48 20.26
N GLY A 13 6.20 -13.96 19.06
CA GLY A 13 5.34 -14.18 17.90
C GLY A 13 5.40 -13.06 16.88
N LEU A 14 4.29 -12.86 16.16
CA LEU A 14 4.15 -11.83 15.14
C LEU A 14 3.28 -10.70 15.67
N SER A 15 3.86 -9.50 15.83
CA SER A 15 3.19 -8.31 16.36
C SER A 15 2.75 -7.39 15.21
N PRO A 16 1.44 -7.04 15.09
CA PRO A 16 0.96 -6.13 14.06
C PRO A 16 1.19 -4.66 14.46
N HIS A 17 1.47 -3.83 13.46
CA HIS A 17 1.72 -2.41 13.59
C HIS A 17 0.96 -1.60 12.53
N ALA A 18 0.66 -0.35 12.87
CA ALA A 18 0.00 0.60 12.00
C ALA A 18 0.58 2.00 12.19
N GLN A 19 0.73 2.76 11.10
CA GLN A 19 1.09 4.16 11.13
C GLN A 19 0.25 4.97 10.15
N SER A 20 -0.26 6.10 10.63
CA SER A 20 -1.03 7.04 9.86
C SER A 20 -0.20 8.19 9.31
N PHE A 21 -0.60 8.65 8.13
CA PHE A 21 -0.05 9.83 7.46
C PHE A 21 -1.18 10.73 6.97
N PRO A 22 -1.04 12.06 7.09
CA PRO A 22 -1.96 13.03 6.49
C PRO A 22 -2.18 12.82 4.98
N SER A 23 -3.32 13.29 4.45
CA SER A 23 -3.68 13.12 3.04
C SER A 23 -2.74 13.84 2.06
N ASP A 24 -2.02 14.85 2.52
CA ASP A 24 -1.01 15.61 1.77
C ASP A 24 0.40 15.03 1.93
N ALA A 25 0.58 14.01 2.79
CA ALA A 25 1.88 13.42 3.13
C ALA A 25 2.17 12.11 2.37
N MET A 26 1.68 11.96 1.13
CA MET A 26 1.88 10.73 0.32
C MET A 26 3.36 10.34 0.20
N GLY A 27 4.22 11.33 -0.06
CA GLY A 27 5.66 11.08 -0.21
C GLY A 27 6.31 10.51 1.07
N GLU A 28 5.84 10.93 2.25
CA GLU A 28 6.32 10.41 3.52
C GLU A 28 5.85 8.97 3.76
N ALA A 29 4.57 8.70 3.49
CA ALA A 29 4.01 7.36 3.60
C ALA A 29 4.74 6.36 2.70
N LEU A 30 5.07 6.77 1.46
CA LEU A 30 5.85 5.96 0.52
C LEU A 30 7.28 5.71 1.02
N ARG A 31 7.97 6.75 1.49
CA ARG A 31 9.33 6.60 2.04
C ARG A 31 9.37 5.67 3.25
N PHE A 32 8.41 5.80 4.15
CA PHE A 32 8.29 4.93 5.31
C PHE A 32 8.03 3.47 4.90
N THR A 33 7.10 3.26 3.97
CA THR A 33 6.81 1.92 3.41
C THR A 33 8.04 1.30 2.77
N GLU A 34 8.83 2.08 2.02
CA GLU A 34 10.04 1.59 1.39
C GLU A 34 11.13 1.25 2.41
N ALA A 35 11.29 2.05 3.47
CA ALA A 35 12.20 1.71 4.55
C ALA A 35 11.85 0.35 5.19
N LEU A 36 10.57 0.05 5.41
CA LEU A 36 10.13 -1.26 5.89
C LEU A 36 10.46 -2.40 4.91
N ARG A 37 10.29 -2.18 3.61
CA ARG A 37 10.64 -3.17 2.57
C ARG A 37 12.15 -3.41 2.48
N GLN A 38 12.97 -2.38 2.65
CA GLN A 38 14.42 -2.53 2.70
C GLN A 38 14.86 -3.35 3.92
N ARG A 39 14.26 -3.10 5.10
CA ARG A 39 14.47 -3.93 6.29
C ARG A 39 14.10 -5.39 6.04
N GLN A 40 12.93 -5.63 5.46
CA GLN A 40 12.48 -6.97 5.05
C GLN A 40 13.49 -7.63 4.10
N HIS A 41 13.98 -6.91 3.08
CA HIS A 41 14.97 -7.44 2.12
C HIS A 41 16.33 -7.71 2.77
N ALA A 42 16.70 -6.94 3.80
CA ALA A 42 17.91 -7.17 4.59
C ALA A 42 17.78 -8.38 5.55
N GLY A 43 16.63 -9.04 5.59
CA GLY A 43 16.38 -10.21 6.45
C GLY A 43 15.95 -9.85 7.87
N GLU A 44 15.61 -8.59 8.14
CA GLU A 44 14.97 -8.21 9.39
C GLU A 44 13.58 -8.84 9.51
N PRO A 45 13.05 -9.07 10.72
CA PRO A 45 11.79 -9.77 10.95
C PRO A 45 10.53 -8.95 10.58
N VAL A 46 10.58 -8.15 9.51
CA VAL A 46 9.47 -7.33 9.02
C VAL A 46 8.70 -8.07 7.92
N SER A 47 7.38 -8.11 8.00
CA SER A 47 6.51 -8.80 7.05
C SER A 47 5.18 -8.08 6.84
N PHE A 48 4.40 -8.53 5.84
CA PHE A 48 3.06 -8.01 5.52
C PHE A 48 2.96 -6.48 5.30
N VAL A 49 4.03 -5.85 4.81
CA VAL A 49 4.10 -4.40 4.57
C VAL A 49 3.10 -3.95 3.50
N THR A 50 2.08 -3.20 3.90
CA THR A 50 0.98 -2.73 3.04
C THR A 50 0.73 -1.24 3.26
N LEU A 51 0.53 -0.49 2.17
CA LEU A 51 0.09 0.91 2.20
C LEU A 51 -1.28 1.00 1.54
N CYS A 52 -2.22 1.70 2.17
CA CYS A 52 -3.52 2.04 1.58
C CYS A 52 -3.88 3.51 1.78
N SER A 53 -4.75 4.01 0.91
CA SER A 53 -5.44 5.29 1.11
C SER A 53 -6.78 5.02 1.78
N GLU A 54 -7.01 5.60 2.94
CA GLU A 54 -8.31 5.61 3.62
C GLU A 54 -9.08 6.91 3.34
N ASN A 55 -8.67 7.67 2.32
CA ASN A 55 -9.45 8.82 1.85
C ASN A 55 -10.78 8.33 1.22
N PRO A 56 -11.95 8.64 1.80
CA PRO A 56 -13.24 8.20 1.27
C PRO A 56 -13.53 8.79 -0.13
N ASN A 57 -12.86 9.89 -0.48
CA ASN A 57 -12.98 10.54 -1.79
C ASN A 57 -11.98 9.99 -2.82
N ALA A 58 -11.05 9.12 -2.41
CA ALA A 58 -10.09 8.46 -3.29
C ALA A 58 -10.58 7.08 -3.76
N VAL A 59 -11.90 6.88 -3.80
CA VAL A 59 -12.49 5.78 -4.55
C VAL A 59 -12.27 6.07 -6.04
N GLY A 60 -11.75 5.09 -6.79
CA GLY A 60 -11.81 5.15 -8.24
C GLY A 60 -13.25 5.40 -8.69
N ARG A 61 -13.47 6.01 -9.86
CA ARG A 61 -14.83 6.17 -10.41
C ARG A 61 -15.57 4.83 -10.30
N ALA A 62 -16.76 4.83 -9.71
CA ALA A 62 -17.67 3.71 -9.85
C ALA A 62 -17.80 3.40 -11.35
N GLY A 63 -17.61 2.14 -11.76
CA GLY A 63 -17.53 1.77 -13.17
C GLY A 63 -16.15 1.89 -13.81
N ALA A 64 -15.05 1.98 -13.06
CA ALA A 64 -13.71 1.75 -13.65
C ALA A 64 -13.57 0.33 -14.26
N ALA A 65 -14.41 -0.61 -13.81
CA ALA A 65 -14.57 -1.94 -14.39
C ALA A 65 -15.64 -1.99 -15.53
N ASP A 66 -16.39 -0.90 -15.74
CA ASP A 66 -17.39 -0.74 -16.79
C ASP A 66 -16.83 0.20 -17.85
N PRO A 67 -15.94 -0.31 -18.73
CA PRO A 67 -15.42 0.50 -19.81
C PRO A 67 -16.56 1.04 -20.69
N PRO A 68 -16.44 2.26 -21.23
CA PRO A 68 -17.31 2.73 -22.29
C PRO A 68 -17.40 1.72 -23.45
N PRO A 69 -18.52 1.66 -24.21
CA PRO A 69 -18.68 0.71 -25.31
C PRO A 69 -17.56 0.77 -26.37
N ASP A 70 -16.89 1.92 -26.49
CA ASP A 70 -15.79 2.20 -27.42
C ASP A 70 -14.39 1.97 -26.84
N TYR A 71 -14.27 1.47 -25.61
CA TYR A 71 -12.98 1.21 -24.99
C TYR A 71 -12.33 -0.08 -25.54
N GLU A 72 -11.28 0.10 -26.33
CA GLU A 72 -10.51 -1.02 -26.88
C GLU A 72 -9.64 -1.69 -25.81
N TRP A 73 -10.11 -2.81 -25.25
CA TRP A 73 -9.28 -3.71 -24.43
C TRP A 73 -8.18 -4.37 -25.27
N LYS A 74 -7.01 -3.75 -25.36
CA LYS A 74 -5.82 -4.37 -25.94
C LYS A 74 -4.90 -4.84 -24.84
N LYS A 75 -4.74 -6.17 -24.71
CA LYS A 75 -3.68 -6.75 -23.89
C LYS A 75 -2.34 -6.34 -24.50
N ARG A 76 -1.63 -5.40 -23.87
CA ARG A 76 -0.25 -5.05 -24.26
C ARG A 76 0.59 -6.32 -24.08
N ARG A 77 1.08 -6.87 -25.18
CA ARG A 77 2.13 -7.90 -25.18
C ARG A 77 3.49 -7.17 -25.25
N PRO A 78 4.54 -7.69 -24.59
CA PRO A 78 5.91 -7.20 -24.78
C PRO A 78 6.33 -7.28 -26.25
#